data_AF-A0A447N7V4-F1
#
_entry.id   AF-A0A447N7V4-F1
#
_cell.length_a   1.000
_cell.length_b   1.000
_cell.length_c   1.000
_cell.angle_alpha   90.00
_cell.angle_beta   90.00
_cell.angle_gamma   90.00
#
_symmetry.space_group_name_H-M   'P 1'
#
loop_
_entity.id
_entity.type
_entity.pdbx_description
1 polymer ?
#
loop_
_entity_poly.entity_id
_entity_poly.type
_entity_poly.pdbx_seq_one_letter_code
_entity_poly.pdbx_strand_id
1 'polypeptide(L)' 'MFIGFDYGTANCSVAIMRDGHPQLLTMENNSALLPSMLCAPTREAVSEWLYRHHDVPATDEETQALLRRAIRYNREEDY' A
#
# COMPACT_ATOMS: atom_id res chain seq x y z
N MET A 1 -10.58 7.88 -18.51
CA MET A 1 -11.31 7.61 -17.25
C MET A 1 -10.65 8.42 -16.17
N PHE A 2 -11.40 9.26 -15.44
CA PHE A 2 -10.87 10.06 -14.33
C PHE A 2 -11.27 9.42 -13.01
N ILE A 3 -10.31 9.39 -12.09
CA ILE A 3 -10.47 8.85 -10.74
C ILE A 3 -10.04 9.94 -9.75
N GLY A 4 -10.84 10.13 -8.71
CA GLY A 4 -10.48 10.94 -7.55
C GLY A 4 -10.04 10.00 -6.44
N PHE A 5 -8.89 10.29 -5.82
CA PHE A 5 -8.39 9.58 -4.66
C PHE A 5 -8.27 10.54 -3.48
N ASP A 6 -8.79 10.14 -2.34
CA ASP A 6 -8.59 10.80 -1.06
C ASP A 6 -7.59 9.98 -0.23
N TYR A 7 -6.42 10.57 0.06
CA TYR A 7 -5.38 9.98 0.91
C TYR A 7 -5.49 10.50 2.35
N GLY A 8 -6.63 10.25 2.99
CA GLY A 8 -6.84 10.64 4.38
C GLY A 8 -5.97 9.83 5.35
N THR A 9 -5.58 10.45 6.47
CA THR A 9 -4.75 9.81 7.50
C THR A 9 -5.42 8.57 8.11
N ALA A 10 -6.74 8.60 8.31
CA ALA A 10 -7.48 7.51 8.93
C ALA A 10 -8.15 6.57 7.90
N ASN A 11 -8.73 7.15 6.85
CA ASN A 11 -9.41 6.41 5.80
C ASN A 11 -9.12 7.04 4.44
N CYS A 12 -9.04 6.21 3.42
CA CYS A 12 -8.99 6.61 2.02
C CYS A 12 -10.31 6.26 1.31
N SER A 13 -10.57 6.93 0.21
CA SER A 13 -11.73 6.67 -0.64
C SER A 13 -11.41 6.93 -2.10
N VAL A 14 -12.20 6.32 -3.00
CA VAL A 14 -12.02 6.45 -4.45
C VAL A 14 -13.36 6.80 -5.08
N ALA A 15 -13.35 7.78 -5.97
CA ALA A 15 -14.48 8.09 -6.83
C ALA A 15 -14.10 8.00 -8.30
N ILE A 16 -15.05 7.61 -9.15
CA ILE A 16 -14.91 7.63 -10.60
C ILE A 16 -15.94 8.58 -11.21
N MET A 17 -15.62 9.16 -12.36
CA MET A 17 -16.61 9.86 -13.16
C MET A 17 -17.43 8.86 -13.98
N ARG A 18 -18.74 8.81 -13.75
CA ARG A 18 -19.70 8.00 -14.52
C ARG A 18 -20.85 8.89 -14.99
N ASP A 19 -21.10 8.91 -16.29
CA ASP A 19 -22.16 9.70 -16.91
C ASP A 19 -22.12 11.19 -16.53
N GLY A 20 -20.92 11.75 -16.40
CA GLY A 20 -20.71 13.15 -16.01
C GLY A 20 -20.83 13.44 -14.52
N HIS A 21 -21.09 12.44 -13.68
CA HIS A 21 -21.23 12.59 -12.24
C HIS A 21 -20.16 11.79 -11.47
N PRO A 22 -19.60 12.33 -10.37
CA PRO A 22 -18.72 11.56 -9.51
C PRO A 22 -19.53 10.50 -8.75
N GLN A 23 -19.02 9.28 -8.72
CA GLN A 23 -19.58 8.17 -7.95
C GLN A 23 -18.49 7.53 -7.09
N LEU A 24 -18.75 7.41 -5.78
CA LEU A 24 -17.87 6.68 -4.88
C LEU A 24 -17.88 5.19 -5.22
N LEU A 25 -16.70 4.58 -5.22
CA LEU A 25 -16.56 3.15 -5.36
C LEU A 25 -16.73 2.47 -4.00
N THR A 26 -17.52 1.40 -4.00
CA THR A 26 -17.57 0.48 -2.88
C THR A 26 -16.31 -0.39 -2.90
N MET A 27 -15.61 -0.43 -1.76
CA MET A 27 -14.31 -1.06 -1.55
C MET A 27 -14.50 -2.30 -0.65
N GLU A 28 -13.67 -2.45 0.38
CA GLU A 28 -13.75 -3.56 1.32
C GLU A 28 -15.05 -3.54 2.15
N ASN A 29 -15.61 -4.72 2.42
CA ASN A 29 -16.76 -4.89 3.33
C ASN A 29 -17.97 -4.04 2.98
N ASN A 30 -18.23 -3.81 1.68
CA ASN A 30 -19.30 -2.94 1.18
C ASN A 30 -19.23 -1.48 1.68
N SER A 31 -18.06 -1.02 2.14
CA SER A 31 -17.82 0.36 2.55
C SER A 31 -17.23 1.18 1.41
N ALA A 32 -17.60 2.46 1.31
CA ALA A 32 -16.91 3.41 0.42
C ALA A 32 -15.60 3.95 1.01
N LEU A 33 -15.34 3.68 2.30
CA LEU A 33 -14.13 4.05 3.02
C LEU A 33 -13.28 2.80 3.25
N LEU A 34 -11.99 2.90 2.96
CA LEU A 34 -10.98 1.90 3.28
C LEU A 34 -10.06 2.47 4.37
N PRO A 35 -9.76 1.73 5.45
CA PRO A 35 -8.80 2.20 6.46
C PRO A 35 -7.42 2.47 5.84
N SER A 36 -6.80 3.58 6.22
CA SER A 36 -5.44 3.95 5.78
C SER A 36 -4.36 3.23 6.59
N MET A 37 -4.49 1.91 6.70
CA MET A 37 -3.64 1.05 7.49
C MET A 37 -3.30 -0.21 6.70
N LEU A 38 -2.09 -0.73 6.93
CA LEU A 38 -1.66 -2.03 6.45
C LEU A 38 -1.24 -2.89 7.64
N CYS A 39 -1.48 -4.19 7.56
CA CYS A 39 -1.05 -5.15 8.57
C CYS A 39 -0.01 -6.09 7.97
N ALA A 40 1.07 -6.35 8.71
CA ALA A 40 2.12 -7.27 8.35
C ALA A 40 2.69 -7.94 9.61
N PRO A 41 3.29 -9.15 9.50
CA PRO A 41 3.89 -9.84 10.66
C PRO A 41 4.93 -8.98 11.39
N THR A 42 5.72 -8.23 10.62
CA THR A 42 6.67 -7.24 11.11
C THR A 42 6.63 -6.02 10.19
N ARG A 43 7.13 -4.88 10.67
CA ARG A 43 7.22 -3.66 9.84
C ARG A 43 8.19 -3.85 8.67
N GLU A 44 9.23 -4.63 8.88
CA GLU A 44 10.28 -4.97 7.91
C GLU A 44 9.79 -5.89 6.80
N ALA A 45 8.79 -6.74 7.05
CA ALA A 45 8.20 -7.62 6.03
C ALA A 45 7.65 -6.85 4.82
N VAL A 46 7.15 -5.63 5.03
CA VAL A 46 6.48 -4.84 3.99
C VAL A 46 7.43 -4.48 2.85
N SER A 47 8.62 -3.96 3.15
CA SER A 47 9.55 -3.49 2.12
C SER A 47 10.06 -4.62 1.23
N GLU A 48 10.38 -5.77 1.82
CA GLU A 48 10.82 -6.94 1.07
C GLU A 48 9.69 -7.54 0.23
N TRP A 49 8.48 -7.60 0.77
CA TRP A 49 7.32 -8.13 0.04
C TRP A 49 6.97 -7.27 -1.17
N LEU A 50 6.99 -5.93 -1.02
CA LEU A 50 6.78 -5.00 -2.12
C LEU A 50 7.81 -5.20 -3.24
N TYR A 51 9.07 -5.42 -2.88
CA TYR A 51 10.15 -5.65 -3.84
C TYR A 51 10.05 -7.01 -4.54
N ARG A 52 9.79 -8.10 -3.79
CA ARG A 52 9.80 -9.47 -4.32
C ARG A 52 8.53 -9.86 -5.06
N HIS A 53 7.38 -9.29 -4.69
CA HIS A 53 6.07 -9.77 -5.14
C HIS A 53 5.21 -8.70 -5.83
N HIS A 54 5.55 -7.41 -5.71
CA HIS A 54 4.77 -6.31 -6.29
C HIS A 54 5.57 -5.44 -7.27
N ASP A 55 6.76 -5.88 -7.66
CA ASP A 55 7.65 -5.19 -8.61
C ASP A 55 7.87 -3.71 -8.26
N VAL A 56 7.89 -3.36 -6.98
CA VAL A 56 8.18 -2.00 -6.51
C VAL A 56 9.71 -1.87 -6.39
N PRO A 57 10.38 -1.12 -7.29
CA PRO A 57 11.82 -1.07 -7.29
C PRO A 57 12.35 -0.17 -6.18
N ALA A 58 13.44 -0.60 -5.53
CA ALA A 58 14.22 0.24 -4.63
C ALA A 58 15.31 0.97 -5.44
N THR A 59 14.94 2.07 -6.09
CA THR A 59 15.81 2.76 -7.05
C THR A 59 16.82 3.72 -6.42
N ASP A 60 16.46 4.34 -5.30
CA ASP A 60 17.29 5.32 -4.61
C ASP A 60 18.04 4.71 -3.41
N GLU A 61 19.03 5.43 -2.91
CA GLU A 61 19.91 4.94 -1.85
C GLU A 61 19.15 4.65 -0.53
N GLU A 62 18.12 5.45 -0.22
CA GLU A 62 17.32 5.31 0.99
C GLU A 62 16.43 4.05 0.91
N THR A 63 15.69 3.87 -0.19
CA THR A 63 14.84 2.69 -0.38
C THR A 63 15.67 1.41 -0.48
N GLN A 64 16.87 1.47 -1.06
CA GLN A 64 17.80 0.33 -1.04
C GLN A 64 18.31 0.01 0.36
N ALA A 65 18.62 1.02 1.19
CA ALA A 65 19.01 0.79 2.57
C ALA A 65 17.88 0.17 3.39
N LEU A 66 16.64 0.64 3.20
CA LEU A 66 15.44 0.06 3.81
C LEU A 66 15.24 -1.41 3.40
N LEU A 67 15.35 -1.71 2.10
CA LEU A 67 15.21 -3.07 1.59
C LEU A 67 16.30 -4.01 2.14
N ARG A 68 17.57 -3.57 2.18
CA ARG A 68 18.65 -4.36 2.77
C ARG A 68 18.41 -4.67 4.25
N ARG A 69 17.92 -3.69 5.02
CA ARG A 69 17.55 -3.89 6.42
C ARG A 69 16.40 -4.91 6.54
N ALA A 70 15.37 -4.77 5.71
CA ALA A 70 14.21 -5.66 5.70
C ALA A 70 14.62 -7.13 5.43
N ILE A 71 15.35 -7.39 4.35
CA ILE A 71 15.82 -8.73 3.98
C ILE A 71 16.64 -9.35 5.10
N ARG A 72 17.53 -8.57 5.74
CA ARG A 72 18.35 -9.07 6.85
C ARG A 72 17.48 -9.45 8.05
N TYR A 73 16.55 -8.56 8.44
CA TYR A 73 15.70 -8.76 9.61
C TYR A 73 14.77 -9.96 9.44
N ASN A 74 14.08 -10.04 8.30
CA ASN A 74 13.12 -11.13 8.05
C ASN A 74 13.83 -12.50 8.02
N ARG A 75 15.05 -12.56 7.48
CA ARG A 75 15.86 -13.78 7.54
C ARG A 75 16.24 -14.19 8.96
N GLU A 76 16.42 -13.24 9.89
CA GLU A 76 16.74 -13.53 11.30
C GLU A 76 15.51 -14.03 12.07
N GLU A 77 14.30 -13.56 11.73
CA GLU A 77 13.02 -14.00 12.32
C GLU A 77 12.56 -15.38 11.82
N ASP A 78 13.04 -15.85 10.67
CA ASP A 78 12.71 -17.17 10.12
C ASP A 78 13.40 -18.35 10.86
N TYR A 79 14.25 -18.08 11.86
CA TYR A 79 15.00 -19.08 12.64
C TYR A 79 14.45 -19.37 14.03
#